data_AF-A0AAD7U472-F1
#
_entry.id   AF-A0AAD7U472-F1
#
_cell.length_a   1.000
_cell.length_b   1.000
_cell.length_c   1.000
_cell.angle_alpha   90.00
_cell.angle_beta   90.00
_cell.angle_gamma   90.00
#
_symmetry.space_group_name_H-M   'P 1'
#
loop_
_entity.id
_entity.type
_entity.pdbx_description
1 polymer ?
#
loop_
_entity_poly.entity_id
_entity_poly.type
_entity_poly.pdbx_seq_one_letter_code
_entity_poly.pdbx_strand_id
1 'polypeptide(L)'
;MLGAFFGPRYRDWWLSYAGNPESMSHYCNHWLVRTSAAKAYARGLVKLDRMQPSMVEYHVNPVYLGPEDPVEVDGPYALLGDHSRTGIQKVDPRFVGTHARLCKSIRYVEIAREIAPEILSPSSSSSSPDSQATLFPSKPASGRAPSSPSSFFPSGALLSVWLMFPSRLRMVAYDVLRNVGERLYGKPNDYSTVQRLPFGLYLKYQGDPAGFRNEFNALQMVRRHTSIPVPKPLDVVVKKSKSDGPFSSQAYLLITRLPGVPLSRYQDVLSDRDCEHIAAQLRDYVAQLRDIPRPTSADPDLPICDTLGAACRDPRIRSGDPVGPFPDEAAFSQVLRFPDDPARREHKIMFTHADLNPRNILIDRITDGDAGGGWRVTGIVDWENAGWYPEYWDYTKALFEGFRWTRRYVRMVKGVFAGLGDYSKELDVETRSWESGDGI
;
A
#
# COMPACT_ATOMS: atom_id res chain seq x y z
N MET A 1 -26.60 15.35 -18.94
CA MET A 1 -25.36 14.70 -18.47
C MET A 1 -24.29 15.71 -18.02
N LEU A 2 -23.86 16.66 -18.85
CA LEU A 2 -22.82 17.66 -18.48
C LEU A 2 -23.12 18.48 -17.21
N GLY A 3 -24.39 18.75 -16.92
CA GLY A 3 -24.80 19.46 -15.69
C GLY A 3 -24.51 18.73 -14.38
N ALA A 4 -24.20 17.43 -14.41
CA ALA A 4 -23.74 16.69 -13.23
C ALA A 4 -22.26 16.97 -12.88
N PHE A 5 -21.48 17.44 -13.87
CA PHE A 5 -20.03 17.65 -13.74
C PHE A 5 -19.65 19.14 -13.73
N PHE A 6 -20.52 20.00 -14.27
CA PHE A 6 -20.24 21.41 -14.49
C PHE A 6 -21.38 22.31 -13.98
N GLY A 7 -21.00 23.41 -13.32
CA GLY A 7 -21.95 24.47 -12.98
C GLY A 7 -22.58 25.11 -14.23
N PRO A 8 -23.74 25.77 -14.11
CA PRO A 8 -24.55 26.22 -15.26
C PRO A 8 -23.74 26.99 -16.31
N ARG A 9 -23.00 28.02 -15.89
CA ARG A 9 -22.17 28.85 -16.80
C ARG A 9 -21.15 28.04 -17.61
N TYR A 10 -20.54 27.03 -16.99
CA TYR A 10 -19.49 26.22 -17.62
C TYR A 10 -20.08 25.16 -18.55
N ARG A 11 -21.23 24.59 -18.17
CA ARG A 11 -22.05 23.71 -19.02
C ARG A 11 -22.53 24.46 -20.26
N ASP A 12 -23.11 25.65 -20.09
CA ASP A 12 -23.70 26.42 -21.18
C ASP A 12 -22.63 26.86 -22.18
N TRP A 13 -21.44 27.20 -21.68
CA TRP A 13 -20.28 27.42 -22.55
C TRP A 13 -19.91 26.18 -23.36
N TRP A 14 -19.84 24.99 -22.74
CA TRP A 14 -19.55 23.74 -23.46
C TRP A 14 -20.61 23.40 -24.51
N LEU A 15 -21.89 23.61 -24.21
CA LEU A 15 -22.98 23.41 -25.16
C LEU A 15 -22.89 24.38 -26.35
N SER A 16 -22.59 25.65 -26.08
CA SER A 16 -22.36 26.64 -27.13
C SER A 16 -21.15 26.30 -28.00
N TYR A 17 -20.05 25.87 -27.38
CA TYR A 17 -18.83 25.46 -28.10
C TYR A 17 -19.08 24.24 -28.98
N ALA A 18 -19.74 23.20 -28.45
CA ALA A 18 -20.07 21.99 -29.20
C ALA A 18 -21.05 22.25 -30.36
N GLY A 19 -21.93 23.25 -30.22
CA GLY A 19 -22.87 23.66 -31.28
C GLY A 19 -22.23 24.50 -32.39
N ASN A 20 -21.05 25.08 -32.17
CA ASN A 20 -20.33 25.87 -33.18
C ASN A 20 -18.80 25.78 -33.01
N PRO A 21 -18.19 24.62 -33.34
CA PRO A 21 -16.76 24.40 -33.11
C PRO A 21 -15.86 25.29 -33.97
N GLU A 22 -16.34 25.76 -35.14
CA GLU A 22 -15.60 26.64 -36.06
C GLU A 22 -15.43 28.07 -35.54
N SER A 23 -16.17 28.44 -34.48
CA SER A 23 -16.04 29.76 -33.84
C SER A 23 -14.69 29.99 -33.15
N MET A 24 -13.87 28.94 -32.96
CA MET A 24 -12.51 29.05 -32.44
C MET A 24 -11.49 28.68 -33.53
N SER A 25 -10.43 29.50 -33.64
CA SER A 25 -9.26 29.21 -34.48
C SER A 25 -8.70 27.81 -34.22
N HIS A 26 -8.34 27.09 -35.28
CA HIS A 26 -7.75 25.75 -35.21
C HIS A 26 -6.44 25.71 -34.40
N TYR A 27 -5.76 26.84 -34.24
CA TYR A 27 -4.52 26.94 -33.45
C TYR A 27 -4.76 27.13 -31.95
N CYS A 28 -5.99 27.47 -31.53
CA CYS A 28 -6.35 27.50 -30.11
C CYS A 28 -6.11 26.12 -29.48
N ASN A 29 -5.58 26.10 -28.25
CA ASN A 29 -5.37 24.88 -27.45
C ASN A 29 -4.30 23.89 -27.96
N HIS A 30 -3.43 24.27 -28.89
CA HIS A 30 -2.28 23.44 -29.28
C HIS A 30 -1.06 23.73 -28.42
N TRP A 31 -0.47 22.71 -27.80
CA TRP A 31 0.70 22.84 -26.91
C TRP A 31 1.81 21.94 -27.41
N LEU A 32 3.06 22.41 -27.35
CA LEU A 32 4.23 21.57 -27.56
C LEU A 32 4.64 20.98 -26.21
N VAL A 33 4.44 19.68 -26.04
CA VAL A 33 4.79 18.94 -24.82
C VAL A 33 5.54 17.67 -25.16
N ARG A 34 6.35 17.16 -24.22
CA ARG A 34 6.97 15.84 -24.36
C ARG A 34 5.90 14.76 -24.55
N THR A 35 6.17 13.77 -25.39
CA THR A 35 5.23 12.67 -25.67
C THR A 35 4.79 11.92 -24.41
N SER A 36 5.68 11.77 -23.42
CA SER A 36 5.36 11.16 -22.12
C SER A 36 4.30 11.97 -21.36
N ALA A 37 4.47 13.29 -21.29
CA ALA A 37 3.51 14.19 -20.64
C ALA A 37 2.16 14.20 -21.36
N ALA A 38 2.16 14.24 -22.71
CA ALA A 38 0.93 14.16 -23.50
C ALA A 38 0.14 12.87 -23.23
N LYS A 39 0.82 11.71 -23.22
CA LYS A 39 0.20 10.41 -22.94
C LYS A 39 -0.36 10.35 -21.52
N ALA A 40 0.38 10.87 -20.55
CA ALA A 40 -0.07 10.88 -19.17
C ALA A 40 -1.29 11.78 -18.96
N TYR A 41 -1.26 12.98 -19.55
CA TYR A 41 -2.39 13.89 -19.53
C TYR A 41 -3.61 13.25 -20.20
N ALA A 42 -3.48 12.74 -21.43
CA ALA A 42 -4.57 12.08 -22.14
C ALA A 42 -5.19 10.91 -21.37
N ARG A 43 -4.37 10.13 -20.67
CA ARG A 43 -4.82 9.00 -19.83
C ARG A 43 -5.30 9.40 -18.44
N GLY A 44 -5.34 10.71 -18.12
CA GLY A 44 -5.78 11.21 -16.82
C GLY A 44 -4.86 10.91 -15.64
N LEU A 45 -3.58 10.54 -15.89
CA LEU A 45 -2.58 10.25 -14.84
C LEU A 45 -2.08 11.50 -14.13
N VAL A 46 -2.26 12.66 -14.77
CA VAL A 46 -1.89 13.96 -14.24
C VAL A 46 -3.02 14.93 -14.47
N LYS A 47 -3.36 15.74 -13.46
CA LYS A 47 -4.30 16.84 -13.55
C LYS A 47 -3.56 18.16 -13.35
N LEU A 48 -4.01 19.18 -14.07
CA LEU A 48 -3.45 20.53 -14.02
C LEU A 48 -4.45 21.44 -13.32
N ASP A 49 -4.18 21.78 -12.06
CA ASP A 49 -5.04 22.64 -11.26
C ASP A 49 -4.60 24.09 -11.38
N ARG A 50 -5.47 24.95 -11.92
CA ARG A 50 -5.15 26.37 -12.15
C ARG A 50 -4.93 27.11 -10.83
N MET A 51 -3.77 27.73 -10.67
CA MET A 51 -3.46 28.57 -9.51
C MET A 51 -4.23 29.89 -9.61
N GLN A 52 -5.19 30.16 -8.73
CA GLN A 52 -5.83 31.48 -8.69
C GLN A 52 -4.90 32.52 -8.04
N PRO A 53 -4.80 33.76 -8.57
CA PRO A 53 -5.54 34.34 -9.71
C PRO A 53 -4.87 34.15 -11.08
N SER A 54 -3.75 33.43 -11.16
CA SER A 54 -3.00 33.19 -12.38
C SER A 54 -3.85 32.49 -13.47
N MET A 55 -3.65 32.92 -14.71
CA MET A 55 -4.31 32.34 -15.88
C MET A 55 -3.41 31.37 -16.65
N VAL A 56 -2.13 31.30 -16.28
CA VAL A 56 -1.10 30.54 -16.99
C VAL A 56 -0.36 29.54 -16.10
N GLU A 57 -0.42 29.68 -14.78
CA GLU A 57 0.22 28.75 -13.83
C GLU A 57 -0.74 27.66 -13.39
N TYR A 58 -0.27 26.42 -13.50
CA TYR A 58 -1.02 25.23 -13.10
C TYR A 58 -0.16 24.35 -12.21
N HIS A 59 -0.70 23.97 -11.05
CA HIS A 59 -0.08 22.96 -10.22
C HIS A 59 -0.26 21.58 -10.88
N VAL A 60 0.83 20.85 -11.03
CA VAL A 60 0.86 19.53 -11.65
C VAL A 60 0.62 18.49 -10.57
N ASN A 61 -0.58 17.92 -10.55
CA ASN A 61 -0.98 16.96 -9.53
C ASN A 61 -1.10 15.54 -10.14
N PRO A 62 -0.39 14.55 -9.58
CA PRO A 62 -0.59 13.16 -9.99
C PRO A 62 -1.99 12.68 -9.55
N VAL A 63 -2.56 11.76 -10.34
CA VAL A 63 -3.84 11.12 -10.05
C VAL A 63 -3.55 9.67 -9.66
N TYR A 64 -3.65 9.39 -8.36
CA TYR A 64 -3.43 8.06 -7.78
C TYR A 64 -4.67 7.17 -7.94
N LEU A 65 -5.00 6.81 -9.19
CA LEU A 65 -6.06 5.83 -9.50
C LEU A 65 -5.51 4.84 -10.51
N GLY A 66 -5.33 3.59 -10.08
CA GLY A 66 -4.79 2.52 -10.91
C GLY A 66 -3.30 2.21 -10.67
N PRO A 67 -2.75 1.24 -11.43
CA PRO A 67 -1.45 0.63 -11.18
C PRO A 67 -0.25 1.52 -11.51
N GLU A 68 -0.43 2.56 -12.31
CA GLU A 68 0.66 3.34 -12.86
C GLU A 68 1.34 4.21 -11.80
N ASP A 69 2.67 4.25 -11.85
CA ASP A 69 3.43 5.21 -11.07
C ASP A 69 3.16 6.65 -11.57
N PRO A 70 3.21 7.64 -10.67
CA PRO A 70 3.18 9.04 -11.04
C PRO A 70 4.24 9.36 -12.10
N VAL A 71 3.89 10.25 -13.02
CA VAL A 71 4.86 10.77 -13.98
C VAL A 71 5.86 11.64 -13.23
N GLU A 72 7.14 11.44 -13.53
CA GLU A 72 8.20 12.32 -13.05
C GLU A 72 8.02 13.72 -13.66
N VAL A 73 7.93 14.72 -12.78
CA VAL A 73 7.73 16.12 -13.13
C VAL A 73 8.92 16.94 -12.66
N ASP A 74 9.42 17.82 -13.51
CA ASP A 74 10.48 18.78 -13.16
C ASP A 74 9.82 20.04 -12.60
N GLY A 75 9.76 20.11 -11.27
CA GLY A 75 9.04 21.15 -10.55
C GLY A 75 7.52 20.91 -10.46
N PRO A 76 6.84 21.65 -9.56
CA PRO A 76 5.42 21.44 -9.28
C PRO A 76 4.47 22.21 -10.22
N TYR A 77 5.01 23.06 -11.12
CA TYR A 77 4.21 23.99 -11.92
C TYR A 77 4.40 23.80 -13.43
N ALA A 78 3.29 23.77 -14.16
CA ALA A 78 3.25 23.92 -15.60
C ALA A 78 2.84 25.35 -15.96
N LEU A 79 3.62 26.00 -16.82
CA LEU A 79 3.35 27.34 -17.34
C LEU A 79 2.75 27.23 -18.74
N LEU A 80 1.44 27.43 -18.85
CA LEU A 80 0.69 27.36 -20.11
C LEU A 80 0.43 28.78 -20.67
N GLY A 81 1.50 29.59 -20.76
CA GLY A 81 1.49 30.93 -21.35
C GLY A 81 2.14 30.99 -22.72
N ASP A 82 1.92 32.09 -23.45
CA ASP A 82 2.74 32.41 -24.63
C ASP A 82 4.07 33.02 -24.18
N HIS A 83 5.16 32.30 -24.42
CA HIS A 83 6.53 32.73 -24.08
C HIS A 83 7.35 33.14 -25.32
N SER A 84 6.75 33.11 -26.52
CA SER A 84 7.44 33.32 -27.79
C SER A 84 7.42 34.77 -28.29
N ARG A 85 6.61 35.66 -27.67
CA ARG A 85 6.28 37.02 -28.15
C ARG A 85 5.59 37.04 -29.53
N THR A 86 5.23 35.91 -30.12
CA THR A 86 4.62 35.84 -31.45
C THR A 86 3.10 35.91 -31.44
N GLY A 87 2.47 36.11 -30.27
CA GLY A 87 1.03 36.28 -30.15
C GLY A 87 0.25 34.98 -30.38
N ILE A 88 0.86 33.83 -30.04
CA ILE A 88 0.19 32.53 -30.17
C ILE A 88 -1.01 32.51 -29.23
N GLN A 89 -2.17 32.12 -29.75
CA GLN A 89 -3.38 31.98 -28.97
C GLN A 89 -3.14 30.99 -27.82
N LYS A 90 -3.34 31.48 -26.59
CA LYS A 90 -3.11 30.71 -25.38
C LYS A 90 -4.10 29.57 -25.26
N VAL A 91 -3.71 28.59 -24.44
CA VAL A 91 -4.61 27.54 -23.98
C VAL A 91 -5.80 28.17 -23.29
N ASP A 92 -7.00 27.81 -23.74
CA ASP A 92 -8.19 28.21 -23.03
C ASP A 92 -8.28 27.40 -21.72
N PRO A 93 -8.25 28.08 -20.55
CA PRO A 93 -8.22 27.42 -19.24
C PRO A 93 -9.44 26.52 -18.99
N ARG A 94 -10.52 26.68 -19.77
CA ARG A 94 -11.70 25.83 -19.69
C ARG A 94 -11.44 24.43 -20.23
N PHE A 95 -10.55 24.21 -21.18
CA PHE A 95 -10.19 22.83 -21.57
C PHE A 95 -9.38 22.15 -20.47
N VAL A 96 -8.37 22.85 -19.95
CA VAL A 96 -7.53 22.35 -18.86
C VAL A 96 -8.36 22.05 -17.62
N GLY A 97 -9.24 22.97 -17.23
CA GLY A 97 -10.15 22.81 -16.11
C GLY A 97 -11.24 21.76 -16.34
N THR A 98 -11.56 21.41 -17.59
CA THR A 98 -12.48 20.31 -17.90
C THR A 98 -11.79 18.97 -17.69
N HIS A 99 -10.59 18.84 -18.26
CA HIS A 99 -9.75 17.66 -18.05
C HIS A 99 -9.48 17.43 -16.56
N ALA A 100 -9.08 18.46 -15.82
CA ALA A 100 -8.80 18.33 -14.39
C ALA A 100 -10.01 17.82 -13.58
N ARG A 101 -11.24 18.20 -13.97
CA ARG A 101 -12.48 17.69 -13.36
C ARG A 101 -12.82 16.27 -13.78
N LEU A 102 -12.52 15.90 -15.03
CA LEU A 102 -12.83 14.58 -15.59
C LEU A 102 -11.68 13.56 -15.45
N CYS A 103 -10.51 13.95 -14.96
CA CYS A 103 -9.32 13.09 -14.91
C CYS A 103 -9.58 11.76 -14.22
N LYS A 104 -10.28 11.77 -13.07
CA LYS A 104 -10.67 10.56 -12.35
C LYS A 104 -11.63 9.69 -13.16
N SER A 105 -12.60 10.30 -13.84
CA SER A 105 -13.52 9.59 -14.73
C SER A 105 -12.80 8.94 -15.90
N ILE A 106 -11.84 9.65 -16.51
CA ILE A 106 -10.97 9.09 -17.57
C ILE A 106 -10.22 7.86 -17.02
N ARG A 107 -9.64 7.96 -15.82
CA ARG A 107 -8.97 6.84 -15.16
C ARG A 107 -9.90 5.65 -14.94
N TYR A 108 -11.10 5.86 -14.42
CA TYR A 108 -12.07 4.79 -14.25
C TYR A 108 -12.50 4.15 -15.57
N VAL A 109 -12.62 4.92 -16.65
CA VAL A 109 -12.88 4.35 -17.98
C VAL A 109 -11.71 3.49 -18.46
N GLU A 110 -10.47 3.95 -18.31
CA GLU A 110 -9.28 3.13 -18.64
C GLU A 110 -9.22 1.84 -17.83
N ILE A 111 -9.49 1.92 -16.52
CA ILE A 111 -9.55 0.75 -15.64
C ILE A 111 -10.69 -0.19 -16.04
N ALA A 112 -11.88 0.34 -16.29
CA ALA A 112 -13.05 -0.45 -16.69
C ALA A 112 -12.81 -1.19 -18.01
N ARG A 113 -12.07 -0.62 -18.97
CA ARG A 113 -11.69 -1.34 -20.20
C ARG A 113 -10.88 -2.61 -19.91
N GLU A 114 -10.14 -2.62 -18.82
CA GLU A 114 -9.30 -3.75 -18.43
C GLU A 114 -10.06 -4.77 -17.58
N ILE A 115 -10.85 -4.31 -16.60
CA ILE A 115 -11.40 -5.19 -15.57
C ILE A 115 -12.88 -5.54 -15.76
N ALA A 116 -13.60 -4.72 -16.54
CA ALA A 116 -15.04 -4.83 -16.74
C ALA A 116 -15.47 -4.23 -18.10
N PRO A 117 -14.92 -4.71 -19.23
CA PRO A 117 -15.18 -4.15 -20.55
C PRO A 117 -16.68 -4.18 -20.94
N GLU A 118 -17.45 -5.10 -20.35
CA GLU A 118 -18.89 -5.20 -20.48
C GLU A 118 -19.64 -3.93 -20.02
N ILE A 119 -19.11 -3.20 -19.03
CA ILE A 119 -19.70 -1.94 -18.55
C ILE A 119 -19.66 -0.86 -19.65
N LEU A 120 -18.63 -0.91 -20.50
CA LEU A 120 -18.41 0.08 -21.56
C LEU A 120 -19.06 -0.30 -22.87
N SER A 121 -19.62 -1.50 -22.95
CA SER A 121 -20.32 -2.00 -24.14
C SER A 121 -21.76 -1.50 -24.09
N PRO A 122 -22.24 -0.74 -25.09
CA PRO A 122 -23.63 -0.31 -25.12
C PRO A 122 -24.52 -1.56 -25.22
N SER A 123 -25.45 -1.69 -24.27
CA SER A 123 -26.38 -2.81 -24.18
C SER A 123 -27.14 -3.01 -25.50
N SER A 124 -26.77 -4.03 -26.28
CA SER A 124 -27.67 -4.66 -27.24
C SER A 124 -28.40 -5.80 -26.54
N SER A 125 -29.71 -5.69 -26.43
CA SER A 125 -30.60 -6.76 -25.98
C SER A 125 -30.48 -8.03 -26.84
N SER A 126 -30.69 -9.17 -26.18
CA SER A 126 -31.03 -10.53 -26.66
C SER A 126 -29.97 -11.41 -27.36
N SER A 127 -29.58 -12.46 -26.63
CA SER A 127 -29.36 -13.87 -27.02
C SER A 127 -28.42 -14.24 -28.18
N SER A 128 -27.27 -14.83 -27.85
CA SER A 128 -26.89 -16.26 -28.06
C SER A 128 -25.36 -16.44 -27.96
N PRO A 129 -24.86 -17.63 -27.56
CA PRO A 129 -23.45 -17.86 -27.30
C PRO A 129 -22.67 -18.09 -28.59
N ASP A 130 -21.35 -18.04 -28.46
CA ASP A 130 -20.32 -18.20 -29.50
C ASP A 130 -20.02 -16.97 -30.34
N SER A 131 -18.95 -16.27 -29.93
CA SER A 131 -17.90 -15.84 -30.86
C SER A 131 -16.61 -15.61 -30.10
N GLN A 132 -15.59 -16.35 -30.53
CA GLN A 132 -14.22 -16.33 -30.04
C GLN A 132 -13.69 -14.90 -29.89
N ALA A 133 -13.24 -14.55 -28.68
CA ALA A 133 -12.44 -13.35 -28.47
C ALA A 133 -11.08 -13.55 -29.15
N THR A 134 -10.93 -13.00 -30.35
CA THR A 134 -9.63 -12.77 -30.98
C THR A 134 -8.81 -11.85 -30.11
N LEU A 135 -7.88 -12.46 -29.37
CA LEU A 135 -6.75 -11.84 -28.71
C LEU A 135 -6.00 -10.93 -29.70
N PHE A 136 -6.03 -9.62 -29.45
CA PHE A 136 -5.00 -8.73 -29.95
C PHE A 136 -4.03 -8.40 -28.81
N PRO A 137 -2.71 -8.58 -29.04
CA PRO A 137 -1.70 -8.36 -28.01
C PRO A 137 -1.54 -6.87 -27.76
N SER A 138 -1.94 -6.40 -26.57
CA SER A 138 -1.43 -5.14 -26.05
C SER A 138 0.07 -5.33 -25.79
N LYS A 139 0.89 -4.64 -26.60
CA LYS A 139 2.35 -4.61 -26.40
C LYS A 139 2.63 -4.20 -24.95
N PRO A 140 3.39 -5.01 -24.18
CA PRO A 140 3.89 -4.54 -22.90
C PRO A 140 4.75 -3.30 -23.17
N ALA A 141 4.59 -2.27 -22.35
CA ALA A 141 5.54 -1.17 -22.33
C ALA A 141 6.93 -1.80 -22.18
N SER A 142 7.75 -1.68 -23.22
CA SER A 142 9.12 -2.17 -23.26
C SER A 142 10.00 -1.30 -22.38
N GLY A 143 9.77 -1.34 -21.07
CA GLY A 143 10.88 -1.34 -20.13
C GLY A 143 11.28 -2.80 -20.02
N ARG A 144 12.52 -3.14 -20.36
CA ARG A 144 13.12 -4.41 -19.95
C ARG A 144 12.81 -4.56 -18.45
N ALA A 145 11.87 -5.43 -18.10
CA ALA A 145 11.99 -6.11 -16.82
C ALA A 145 13.38 -6.75 -16.89
N PRO A 146 14.32 -6.41 -15.99
CA PRO A 146 15.47 -7.26 -15.86
C PRO A 146 14.88 -8.64 -15.57
N SER A 147 15.10 -9.58 -16.49
CA SER A 147 14.94 -11.01 -16.24
C SER A 147 15.33 -11.21 -14.80
N SER A 148 14.39 -11.59 -13.93
CA SER A 148 14.72 -11.92 -12.55
C SER A 148 15.91 -12.86 -12.66
N PRO A 149 17.12 -12.46 -12.24
CA PRO A 149 18.19 -13.43 -12.17
C PRO A 149 17.61 -14.49 -11.25
N SER A 150 17.47 -15.70 -11.78
CA SER A 150 17.26 -16.90 -11.00
C SER A 150 18.04 -16.70 -9.72
N SER A 151 17.27 -16.63 -8.63
CA SER A 151 17.72 -16.37 -7.27
C SER A 151 19.15 -16.81 -7.03
N PHE A 152 20.11 -15.91 -7.24
CA PHE A 152 21.47 -16.04 -6.72
C PHE A 152 21.37 -15.71 -5.22
N PHE A 153 20.66 -16.58 -4.49
CA PHE A 153 20.74 -16.55 -3.04
C PHE A 153 22.03 -17.25 -2.64
N PRO A 154 22.78 -16.69 -1.69
CA PRO A 154 23.80 -17.46 -1.04
C PRO A 154 23.13 -18.73 -0.48
N SER A 155 23.67 -19.91 -0.78
CA SER A 155 23.29 -21.13 -0.09
C SER A 155 23.28 -20.88 1.43
N GLY A 156 22.47 -21.59 2.21
CA GLY A 156 22.42 -21.39 3.66
C GLY A 156 23.80 -21.34 4.32
N ALA A 157 24.77 -22.08 3.78
CA ALA A 157 26.17 -22.05 4.14
C ALA A 157 26.86 -20.68 3.96
N LEU A 158 26.63 -19.98 2.84
CA LEU A 158 27.20 -18.65 2.60
C LEU A 158 26.61 -17.60 3.55
N LEU A 159 25.32 -17.69 3.88
CA LEU A 159 24.71 -16.82 4.90
C LEU A 159 25.30 -17.11 6.29
N SER A 160 25.47 -18.39 6.66
CA SER A 160 26.13 -18.75 7.93
C SER A 160 27.55 -18.20 8.02
N VAL A 161 28.32 -18.29 6.93
CA VAL A 161 29.66 -17.68 6.86
C VAL A 161 29.60 -16.17 7.00
N TRP A 162 28.66 -15.51 6.31
CA TRP A 162 28.46 -14.07 6.42
C TRP A 162 28.14 -13.62 7.85
N LEU A 163 27.28 -14.34 8.57
CA LEU A 163 26.87 -14.00 9.92
C LEU A 163 28.00 -14.15 10.95
N MET A 164 29.07 -14.90 10.65
CA MET A 164 30.28 -14.97 11.47
C MET A 164 31.13 -13.69 11.41
N PHE A 165 30.96 -12.85 10.38
CA PHE A 165 31.70 -11.60 10.29
C PHE A 165 31.26 -10.62 11.41
N PRO A 166 32.21 -9.84 11.98
CA PRO A 166 31.90 -8.82 12.98
C PRO A 166 30.80 -7.87 12.52
N SER A 167 29.91 -7.50 13.44
CA SER A 167 28.78 -6.59 13.20
C SER A 167 29.18 -5.30 12.48
N ARG A 168 30.37 -4.76 12.78
CA ARG A 168 30.90 -3.55 12.14
C ARG A 168 31.11 -3.72 10.63
N LEU A 169 31.64 -4.86 10.19
CA LEU A 169 31.85 -5.14 8.77
C LEU A 169 30.53 -5.34 8.04
N ARG A 170 29.59 -6.05 8.68
CA ARG A 170 28.24 -6.25 8.13
C ARG A 170 27.49 -4.93 7.94
N MET A 171 27.56 -4.02 8.92
CA MET A 171 26.95 -2.68 8.81
C MET A 171 27.54 -1.87 7.66
N VAL A 172 28.88 -1.84 7.51
CA VAL A 172 29.53 -1.15 6.38
C VAL A 172 29.05 -1.72 5.05
N ALA A 173 28.95 -3.05 4.93
CA ALA A 173 28.42 -3.68 3.73
C ALA A 173 26.96 -3.30 3.46
N TYR A 174 26.12 -3.21 4.49
CA TYR A 174 24.72 -2.79 4.35
C TYR A 174 24.59 -1.32 3.92
N ASP A 175 25.41 -0.43 4.46
CA ASP A 175 25.43 0.97 4.00
C ASP A 175 25.90 1.08 2.54
N VAL A 176 26.90 0.30 2.13
CA VAL A 176 27.34 0.24 0.71
C VAL A 176 26.22 -0.29 -0.18
N LEU A 177 25.58 -1.40 0.19
CA LEU A 177 24.46 -1.95 -0.56
C LEU A 177 23.29 -0.98 -0.63
N ARG A 178 23.00 -0.24 0.45
CA ARG A 178 21.97 0.81 0.47
C ARG A 178 22.26 1.87 -0.57
N ASN A 179 23.49 2.41 -0.60
CA ASN A 179 23.90 3.42 -1.58
C ASN A 179 23.81 2.89 -3.03
N VAL A 180 24.13 1.62 -3.26
CA VAL A 180 23.93 0.97 -4.57
C VAL A 180 22.44 0.85 -4.90
N GLY A 181 21.63 0.44 -3.92
CA GLY A 181 20.18 0.35 -4.05
C GLY A 181 19.53 1.69 -4.40
N GLU A 182 19.94 2.77 -3.74
CA GLU A 182 19.47 4.14 -4.03
C GLU A 182 19.79 4.55 -5.48
N ARG A 183 20.96 4.18 -5.99
CA ARG A 183 21.35 4.47 -7.38
C ARG A 183 20.59 3.63 -8.40
N LEU A 184 20.30 2.36 -8.09
CA LEU A 184 19.66 1.44 -9.03
C LEU A 184 18.14 1.57 -9.05
N TYR A 185 17.54 1.88 -7.90
CA TYR A 185 16.08 1.82 -7.71
C TYR A 185 15.48 3.16 -7.25
N GLY A 186 16.30 4.18 -7.07
CA GLY A 186 15.89 5.46 -6.50
C GLY A 186 15.75 5.40 -4.98
N LYS A 187 15.55 6.59 -4.40
CA LYS A 187 15.20 6.77 -2.98
C LYS A 187 13.68 6.97 -2.89
N PRO A 188 12.94 6.15 -2.12
CA PRO A 188 11.47 6.25 -2.08
C PRO A 188 10.96 7.60 -1.59
N ASN A 189 11.61 8.16 -0.56
CA ASN A 189 11.51 9.54 -0.08
C ASN A 189 12.56 9.77 1.04
N ASP A 190 12.72 11.00 1.52
CA ASP A 190 13.74 11.34 2.54
C ASP A 190 13.51 10.73 3.92
N TYR A 191 12.29 10.30 4.23
CA TYR A 191 11.90 9.71 5.52
C TYR A 191 11.81 8.18 5.46
N SER A 192 12.05 7.56 4.30
CA SER A 192 11.89 6.12 4.14
C SER A 192 13.03 5.37 4.81
N THR A 193 12.69 4.62 5.85
CA THR A 193 13.59 3.73 6.60
C THR A 193 13.77 2.37 5.93
N VAL A 194 13.32 2.20 4.67
CA VAL A 194 13.37 0.93 3.94
C VAL A 194 13.92 1.16 2.54
N GLN A 195 14.99 0.44 2.18
CA GLN A 195 15.62 0.54 0.87
C GLN A 195 15.64 -0.80 0.16
N ARG A 196 15.24 -0.80 -1.12
CA ARG A 196 15.43 -1.95 -2.02
C ARG A 196 16.91 -2.09 -2.32
N LEU A 197 17.43 -3.31 -2.15
CA LEU A 197 18.81 -3.66 -2.44
C LEU A 197 18.91 -4.58 -3.67
N PRO A 198 20.11 -4.70 -4.27
CA PRO A 198 20.38 -5.74 -5.26
C PRO A 198 20.08 -7.16 -4.72
N PHE A 199 20.05 -8.15 -5.62
CA PHE A 199 19.87 -9.57 -5.28
C PHE A 199 18.52 -9.92 -4.64
N GLY A 200 17.50 -9.08 -4.84
CA GLY A 200 16.16 -9.32 -4.31
C GLY A 200 16.13 -9.19 -2.79
N LEU A 201 16.83 -8.20 -2.24
CA LEU A 201 16.89 -7.92 -0.80
C LEU A 201 16.22 -6.59 -0.47
N TYR A 202 15.79 -6.46 0.78
CA TYR A 202 15.38 -5.20 1.38
C TYR A 202 16.15 -4.99 2.68
N LEU A 203 16.47 -3.74 2.94
CA LEU A 203 17.09 -3.31 4.18
C LEU A 203 16.17 -2.32 4.87
N LYS A 204 15.71 -2.67 6.07
CA LYS A 204 15.18 -1.68 7.01
C LYS A 204 16.34 -1.14 7.84
N TYR A 205 16.41 0.18 8.02
CA TYR A 205 17.50 0.87 8.69
C TYR A 205 16.96 2.04 9.53
N GLN A 206 17.75 2.53 10.49
CA GLN A 206 17.35 3.60 11.42
C GLN A 206 16.12 3.29 12.29
N GLY A 207 15.72 2.01 12.40
CA GLY A 207 14.64 1.58 13.28
C GLY A 207 15.09 1.28 14.70
N ASP A 208 14.10 1.13 15.58
CA ASP A 208 14.29 0.70 16.96
C ASP A 208 14.86 -0.73 17.02
N PRO A 209 15.95 -0.97 17.79
CA PRO A 209 16.51 -2.30 17.94
C PRO A 209 15.54 -3.37 18.48
N ALA A 210 14.60 -3.02 19.35
CA ALA A 210 13.63 -3.99 19.86
C ALA A 210 12.60 -4.33 18.78
N GLY A 211 12.07 -3.34 18.06
CA GLY A 211 11.17 -3.54 16.92
C GLY A 211 11.75 -4.46 15.85
N PHE A 212 13.01 -4.24 15.43
CA PHE A 212 13.65 -5.10 14.43
C PHE A 212 13.95 -6.52 14.92
N ARG A 213 14.23 -6.70 16.22
CA ARG A 213 14.37 -8.04 16.81
C ARG A 213 13.02 -8.76 16.87
N ASN A 214 11.96 -8.04 17.24
CA ASN A 214 10.60 -8.57 17.24
C ASN A 214 10.18 -8.98 15.83
N GLU A 215 10.36 -8.12 14.83
CA GLU A 215 10.05 -8.44 13.42
C GLU A 215 10.83 -9.66 12.93
N PHE A 216 12.13 -9.74 13.24
CA PHE A 216 12.95 -10.88 12.84
C PHE A 216 12.43 -12.19 13.43
N ASN A 217 12.09 -12.21 14.72
CA ASN A 217 11.55 -13.40 15.40
C ASN A 217 10.13 -13.74 14.90
N ALA A 218 9.26 -12.74 14.72
CA ALA A 218 7.93 -12.92 14.13
C ALA A 218 8.01 -13.59 12.76
N LEU A 219 8.88 -13.10 11.88
CA LEU A 219 9.11 -13.70 10.56
C LEU A 219 9.61 -15.15 10.69
N GLN A 220 10.46 -15.48 11.65
CA GLN A 220 10.89 -16.87 11.87
C GLN A 220 9.73 -17.77 12.32
N MET A 221 8.90 -17.29 13.24
CA MET A 221 7.74 -18.02 13.76
C MET A 221 6.72 -18.32 12.67
N VAL A 222 6.34 -17.29 11.89
CA VAL A 222 5.35 -17.42 10.82
C VAL A 222 5.84 -18.40 9.75
N ARG A 223 7.11 -18.31 9.34
CA ARG A 223 7.69 -19.22 8.35
C ARG A 223 7.78 -20.67 8.81
N ARG A 224 7.87 -20.91 10.12
CA ARG A 224 7.98 -22.25 10.70
C ARG A 224 6.64 -22.95 10.80
N HIS A 225 5.57 -22.21 11.05
CA HIS A 225 4.26 -22.78 11.42
C HIS A 225 3.18 -22.59 10.35
N THR A 226 3.42 -21.77 9.32
CA THR A 226 2.40 -21.40 8.34
C THR A 226 2.91 -21.48 6.90
N SER A 227 1.99 -21.47 5.95
CA SER A 227 2.26 -21.31 4.52
C SER A 227 2.22 -19.85 4.06
N ILE A 228 2.11 -18.90 5.00
CA ILE A 228 1.97 -17.48 4.68
C ILE A 228 3.24 -16.99 3.98
N PRO A 229 3.12 -16.33 2.80
CA PRO A 229 4.27 -15.78 2.13
C PRO A 229 4.79 -14.57 2.93
N VAL A 230 5.91 -14.75 3.62
CA VAL A 230 6.59 -13.67 4.36
C VAL A 230 8.06 -13.57 3.99
N PRO A 231 8.68 -12.38 4.13
CA PRO A 231 10.11 -12.20 3.91
C PRO A 231 10.94 -13.21 4.73
N LYS A 232 12.05 -13.70 4.17
CA LYS A 232 13.05 -14.44 4.95
C LYS A 232 13.85 -13.42 5.78
N PRO A 233 13.86 -13.55 7.12
CA PRO A 233 14.74 -12.76 7.96
C PRO A 233 16.18 -13.30 7.82
N LEU A 234 17.10 -12.46 7.37
CA LEU A 234 18.49 -12.88 7.08
C LEU A 234 19.46 -12.42 8.17
N ASP A 235 19.32 -11.19 8.65
CA ASP A 235 20.21 -10.64 9.66
C ASP A 235 19.58 -9.45 10.41
N VAL A 236 19.95 -9.30 11.69
CA VAL A 236 19.69 -8.09 12.50
C VAL A 236 21.00 -7.64 13.12
N VAL A 237 21.35 -6.37 12.90
CA VAL A 237 22.54 -5.76 13.48
C VAL A 237 22.20 -4.47 14.19
N VAL A 238 22.67 -4.34 15.43
CA VAL A 238 22.46 -3.15 16.26
C VAL A 238 23.76 -2.36 16.36
N LYS A 239 23.73 -1.11 15.91
CA LYS A 239 24.76 -0.13 16.13
C LYS A 239 24.57 0.46 17.52
N LYS A 240 25.38 0.00 18.48
CA LYS A 240 25.47 0.63 19.80
C LYS A 240 26.07 2.03 19.62
N SER A 241 25.32 3.08 19.94
CA SER A 241 25.91 4.42 20.03
C SER A 241 26.64 4.60 21.36
N LYS A 242 27.61 5.51 21.36
CA LYS A 242 28.33 5.95 22.56
C LYS A 242 27.58 7.03 23.35
N SER A 243 26.44 7.51 22.85
CA SER A 243 25.59 8.48 23.53
C SER A 243 24.40 7.79 24.21
N ASP A 244 24.13 8.11 25.46
CA ASP A 244 23.00 7.58 26.26
C ASP A 244 21.63 8.20 25.89
N GLY A 245 21.50 8.71 24.66
CA GLY A 245 20.23 9.27 24.18
C GLY A 245 19.26 8.17 23.72
N PRO A 246 17.93 8.35 23.90
CA PRO A 246 16.93 7.36 23.50
C PRO A 246 16.88 7.09 21.99
N PHE A 247 17.47 7.95 21.16
CA PHE A 247 17.55 7.82 19.69
C PHE A 247 18.92 7.35 19.18
N SER A 248 19.79 6.89 20.09
CA SER A 248 21.20 6.71 19.76
C SER A 248 21.50 5.36 19.08
N SER A 249 20.74 4.31 19.39
CA SER A 249 20.99 2.98 18.84
C SER A 249 20.20 2.77 17.56
N GLN A 250 20.91 2.64 16.44
CA GLN A 250 20.31 2.33 15.14
C GLN A 250 20.42 0.84 14.87
N ALA A 251 19.35 0.22 14.40
CA ALA A 251 19.38 -1.15 13.93
C ALA A 251 19.27 -1.23 12.40
N TYR A 252 19.72 -2.37 11.88
CA TYR A 252 19.56 -2.80 10.50
C TYR A 252 18.87 -4.16 10.51
N LEU A 253 17.84 -4.32 9.69
CA LEU A 253 17.16 -5.59 9.47
C LEU A 253 17.24 -5.91 7.96
N LEU A 254 17.96 -6.99 7.64
CA LEU A 254 18.10 -7.49 6.28
C LEU A 254 17.11 -8.62 6.03
N ILE A 255 16.28 -8.46 5.00
CA ILE A 255 15.23 -9.41 4.63
C ILE A 255 15.22 -9.65 3.12
N THR A 256 14.60 -10.75 2.68
CA THR A 256 14.36 -10.98 1.23
C THR A 256 13.17 -10.17 0.73
N ARG A 257 13.23 -9.73 -0.52
CA ARG A 257 12.10 -9.17 -1.24
C ARG A 257 11.08 -10.24 -1.60
N LEU A 258 9.81 -9.90 -1.43
CA LEU A 258 8.68 -10.63 -2.01
C LEU A 258 8.25 -9.99 -3.35
N PRO A 259 7.69 -10.76 -4.28
CA PRO A 259 7.07 -10.22 -5.49
C PRO A 259 5.77 -9.47 -5.16
N GLY A 260 5.19 -8.82 -6.17
CA GLY A 260 3.96 -8.06 -6.02
C GLY A 260 4.13 -6.61 -5.55
N VAL A 261 2.98 -6.00 -5.32
CA VAL A 261 2.75 -4.58 -5.00
C VAL A 261 1.77 -4.46 -3.85
N PRO A 262 1.85 -3.41 -3.01
CA PRO A 262 0.89 -3.21 -1.94
C PRO A 262 -0.56 -3.14 -2.45
N LEU A 263 -1.45 -3.88 -1.81
CA LEU A 263 -2.89 -3.91 -2.10
C LEU A 263 -3.51 -2.51 -2.07
N SER A 264 -3.02 -1.63 -1.19
CA SER A 264 -3.44 -0.24 -1.08
C SER A 264 -3.31 0.55 -2.38
N ARG A 265 -2.35 0.20 -3.25
CA ARG A 265 -2.13 0.87 -4.54
C ARG A 265 -3.10 0.41 -5.64
N TYR A 266 -3.73 -0.75 -5.47
CA TYR A 266 -4.48 -1.44 -6.52
C TYR A 266 -5.97 -1.62 -6.18
N GLN A 267 -6.47 -1.04 -5.09
CA GLN A 267 -7.86 -1.21 -4.65
C GLN A 267 -8.90 -0.86 -5.74
N ASP A 268 -8.60 0.13 -6.59
CA ASP A 268 -9.50 0.57 -7.67
C ASP A 268 -9.54 -0.37 -8.87
N VAL A 269 -8.57 -1.29 -9.01
CA VAL A 269 -8.46 -2.20 -10.17
C VAL A 269 -8.78 -3.65 -9.86
N LEU A 270 -9.16 -3.96 -8.63
CA LEU A 270 -9.60 -5.31 -8.28
C LEU A 270 -11.05 -5.50 -8.71
N SER A 271 -11.35 -6.61 -9.36
CA SER A 271 -12.73 -7.05 -9.61
C SER A 271 -13.34 -7.67 -8.36
N ASP A 272 -14.67 -7.84 -8.32
CA ASP A 272 -15.34 -8.41 -7.14
C ASP A 272 -14.84 -9.83 -6.85
N ARG A 273 -14.62 -10.60 -7.92
CA ARG A 273 -13.98 -11.91 -7.88
C ARG A 273 -12.57 -11.86 -7.29
N ASP A 274 -11.76 -10.86 -7.65
CA ASP A 274 -10.42 -10.70 -7.08
C ASP A 274 -10.47 -10.41 -5.59
N CYS A 275 -11.37 -9.53 -5.15
CA CYS A 275 -11.56 -9.23 -3.74
C CYS A 275 -12.01 -10.46 -2.95
N GLU A 276 -12.93 -11.25 -3.49
CA GLU A 276 -13.36 -12.51 -2.87
C GLU A 276 -12.20 -13.53 -2.77
N HIS A 277 -11.40 -13.64 -3.83
CA HIS A 277 -10.25 -14.55 -3.85
C HIS A 277 -9.13 -14.11 -2.89
N ILE A 278 -8.86 -12.81 -2.80
CA ILE A 278 -7.93 -12.24 -1.82
C ILE A 278 -8.47 -12.43 -0.40
N ALA A 279 -9.76 -12.17 -0.16
CA ALA A 279 -10.39 -12.39 1.15
C ALA A 279 -10.31 -13.85 1.60
N ALA A 280 -10.50 -14.80 0.68
CA ALA A 280 -10.37 -16.22 0.98
C ALA A 280 -8.94 -16.58 1.42
N GLN A 281 -7.92 -16.08 0.70
CA GLN A 281 -6.51 -16.28 1.08
C GLN A 281 -6.18 -15.64 2.42
N LEU A 282 -6.63 -14.40 2.66
CA LEU A 282 -6.38 -13.72 3.94
C LEU A 282 -7.06 -14.42 5.10
N ARG A 283 -8.28 -14.95 4.91
CA ARG A 283 -8.97 -15.73 5.95
C ARG A 283 -8.22 -17.01 6.29
N ASP A 284 -7.72 -17.73 5.29
CA ASP A 284 -6.86 -18.90 5.49
C ASP A 284 -5.59 -18.50 6.26
N TYR A 285 -4.91 -17.43 5.86
CA TYR A 285 -3.71 -16.96 6.55
C TYR A 285 -3.95 -16.52 7.99
N VAL A 286 -5.04 -15.81 8.28
CA VAL A 286 -5.37 -15.42 9.66
C VAL A 286 -5.71 -16.65 10.51
N ALA A 287 -6.40 -17.65 9.95
CA ALA A 287 -6.62 -18.92 10.64
C ALA A 287 -5.28 -19.60 11.00
N GLN A 288 -4.35 -19.68 10.05
CA GLN A 288 -3.02 -20.23 10.29
C GLN A 288 -2.23 -19.43 11.34
N LEU A 289 -2.36 -18.10 11.39
CA LEU A 289 -1.74 -17.28 12.44
C LEU A 289 -2.28 -17.63 13.82
N ARG A 290 -3.60 -17.78 13.95
CA ARG A 290 -4.24 -18.14 15.22
C ARG A 290 -3.87 -19.55 15.69
N ASP A 291 -3.49 -20.43 14.78
CA ASP A 291 -3.03 -21.78 15.08
C ASP A 291 -1.53 -21.87 15.43
N ILE A 292 -0.77 -20.77 15.35
CA ILE A 292 0.63 -20.77 15.79
C ILE A 292 0.66 -21.07 17.30
N PRO A 293 1.38 -22.12 17.74
CA PRO A 293 1.44 -22.47 19.14
C PRO A 293 2.32 -21.46 19.89
N ARG A 294 1.89 -21.12 21.11
CA ARG A 294 2.71 -20.29 22.00
C ARG A 294 3.99 -21.05 22.38
N PRO A 295 5.19 -20.43 22.29
CA PRO A 295 6.43 -21.10 22.64
C PRO A 295 6.39 -21.63 24.07
N THR A 296 6.86 -22.87 24.29
CA THR A 296 6.93 -23.45 25.64
C THR A 296 7.85 -22.66 26.57
N SER A 297 8.78 -21.88 26.03
CA SER A 297 9.66 -20.98 26.77
C SER A 297 9.01 -19.64 27.13
N ALA A 298 7.81 -19.35 26.63
CA ALA A 298 7.10 -18.11 26.95
C ALA A 298 6.59 -18.15 28.38
N ASP A 299 6.60 -17.00 29.05
CA ASP A 299 6.13 -16.88 30.42
C ASP A 299 4.60 -17.13 30.48
N PRO A 300 4.15 -18.18 31.20
CA PRO A 300 2.72 -18.48 31.31
C PRO A 300 1.95 -17.37 32.02
N ASP A 301 2.61 -16.60 32.90
CA ASP A 301 2.00 -15.54 33.69
C ASP A 301 1.89 -14.22 32.93
N LEU A 302 2.44 -14.14 31.70
CA LEU A 302 2.43 -12.93 30.86
C LEU A 302 1.96 -13.25 29.43
N PRO A 303 0.70 -13.69 29.22
CA PRO A 303 0.19 -14.13 27.94
C PRO A 303 0.20 -13.08 26.84
N ILE A 304 0.01 -11.80 27.16
CA ILE A 304 -0.06 -10.72 26.17
C ILE A 304 1.30 -10.03 26.11
N CYS A 305 2.01 -10.27 25.01
CA CYS A 305 3.42 -9.88 24.87
C CYS A 305 3.82 -9.81 23.39
N ASP A 306 4.99 -9.23 23.09
CA ASP A 306 5.57 -9.34 21.76
C ASP A 306 6.04 -10.79 21.46
N THR A 307 6.61 -11.03 20.28
CA THR A 307 7.03 -12.39 19.90
C THR A 307 8.20 -12.94 20.73
N LEU A 308 8.90 -12.08 21.47
CA LEU A 308 10.02 -12.41 22.35
C LEU A 308 9.60 -12.51 23.83
N GLY A 309 8.31 -12.33 24.14
CA GLY A 309 7.81 -12.31 25.52
C GLY A 309 8.02 -10.97 26.24
N ALA A 310 8.37 -9.91 25.51
CA ALA A 310 8.59 -8.57 26.03
C ALA A 310 7.36 -7.67 25.81
N ALA A 311 7.54 -6.37 26.09
CA ALA A 311 6.50 -5.36 25.94
C ALA A 311 6.04 -5.24 24.48
N CYS A 312 4.73 -5.21 24.30
CA CYS A 312 4.10 -4.95 23.01
C CYS A 312 4.41 -3.53 22.53
N ARG A 313 4.40 -3.34 21.21
CA ARG A 313 4.46 -2.03 20.56
C ARG A 313 3.35 -1.94 19.55
N ASP A 314 2.55 -0.88 19.66
CA ASP A 314 1.52 -0.58 18.69
C ASP A 314 1.41 0.95 18.60
N PRO A 315 1.59 1.56 17.40
CA PRO A 315 1.51 3.01 17.22
C PRO A 315 0.20 3.66 17.72
N ARG A 316 -0.86 2.87 17.89
CA ARG A 316 -2.14 3.32 18.42
C ARG A 316 -2.14 3.42 19.95
N ILE A 317 -1.30 2.65 20.64
CA ILE A 317 -1.20 2.67 22.09
C ILE A 317 0.00 3.55 22.45
N ARG A 318 -0.26 4.70 23.10
CA ARG A 318 0.80 5.61 23.57
C ARG A 318 1.85 5.94 22.48
N SER A 319 1.39 6.20 21.26
CA SER A 319 2.25 6.54 20.11
C SER A 319 3.33 5.50 19.77
N GLY A 320 3.16 4.23 20.14
CA GLY A 320 4.11 3.16 19.89
C GLY A 320 5.13 2.92 21.01
N ASP A 321 4.98 3.61 22.14
CA ASP A 321 5.77 3.32 23.33
C ASP A 321 5.54 1.88 23.81
N PRO A 322 6.58 1.20 24.34
CA PRO A 322 6.42 -0.16 24.86
C PRO A 322 5.34 -0.22 25.95
N VAL A 323 4.44 -1.19 25.85
CA VAL A 323 3.42 -1.47 26.86
C VAL A 323 3.39 -2.95 27.26
N GLY A 324 3.21 -3.22 28.54
CA GLY A 324 3.25 -4.58 29.07
C GLY A 324 4.67 -5.15 29.20
N PRO A 325 4.86 -6.47 29.08
CA PRO A 325 3.85 -7.50 28.80
C PRO A 325 2.78 -7.59 29.91
N PHE A 326 1.66 -8.26 29.65
CA PHE A 326 0.50 -8.27 30.56
C PHE A 326 0.09 -9.67 31.01
N PRO A 327 -0.35 -9.81 32.28
CA PRO A 327 -0.78 -11.09 32.84
C PRO A 327 -2.14 -11.57 32.34
N ASP A 328 -3.00 -10.66 31.90
CA ASP A 328 -4.32 -10.97 31.39
C ASP A 328 -4.85 -9.82 30.53
N GLU A 329 -6.02 -10.05 29.90
CA GLU A 329 -6.69 -9.05 29.09
C GLU A 329 -7.20 -7.86 29.91
N ALA A 330 -7.52 -8.05 31.19
CA ALA A 330 -7.97 -6.97 32.05
C ALA A 330 -6.84 -5.93 32.25
N ALA A 331 -5.61 -6.40 32.51
CA ALA A 331 -4.42 -5.57 32.63
C ALA A 331 -4.05 -4.90 31.29
N PHE A 332 -4.15 -5.62 30.17
CA PHE A 332 -3.97 -5.03 28.83
C PHE A 332 -5.00 -3.93 28.55
N SER A 333 -6.26 -4.14 28.93
CA SER A 333 -7.34 -3.17 28.70
C SER A 333 -7.11 -1.85 29.43
N GLN A 334 -6.38 -1.84 30.55
CA GLN A 334 -6.05 -0.62 31.30
C GLN A 334 -5.17 0.37 30.52
N VAL A 335 -4.46 -0.09 29.48
CA VAL A 335 -3.70 0.82 28.59
C VAL A 335 -4.51 1.31 27.40
N LEU A 336 -5.77 0.86 27.27
CA LEU A 336 -6.71 1.24 26.22
C LEU A 336 -7.80 2.16 26.78
N ARG A 337 -8.55 2.81 25.88
CA ARG A 337 -9.75 3.55 26.29
C ARG A 337 -10.92 2.63 26.56
N PHE A 338 -11.76 3.09 27.48
CA PHE A 338 -12.90 2.34 28.00
C PHE A 338 -12.43 0.98 28.55
N PRO A 339 -11.49 0.99 29.52
CA PRO A 339 -10.87 -0.24 30.02
C PRO A 339 -11.87 -1.20 30.66
N ASP A 340 -12.99 -0.68 31.18
CA ASP A 340 -14.05 -1.43 31.86
C ASP A 340 -15.20 -1.85 30.93
N ASP A 341 -15.09 -1.60 29.62
CA ASP A 341 -16.12 -2.02 28.67
C ASP A 341 -16.17 -3.57 28.60
N PRO A 342 -17.36 -4.19 28.71
CA PRO A 342 -17.50 -5.65 28.67
C PRO A 342 -16.93 -6.30 27.41
N ALA A 343 -16.89 -5.58 26.29
CA ALA A 343 -16.31 -6.08 25.04
C ALA A 343 -14.77 -6.13 25.03
N ARG A 344 -14.10 -5.88 26.17
CA ARG A 344 -12.64 -6.00 26.31
C ARG A 344 -12.25 -7.12 27.27
N ARG A 345 -13.02 -8.20 27.32
CA ARG A 345 -12.83 -9.31 28.26
C ARG A 345 -13.11 -10.65 27.58
N GLU A 346 -12.56 -11.70 28.17
CA GLU A 346 -12.84 -13.11 27.85
C GLU A 346 -12.39 -13.56 26.44
N HIS A 347 -11.41 -12.88 25.86
CA HIS A 347 -10.84 -13.29 24.58
C HIS A 347 -9.73 -14.33 24.73
N LYS A 348 -9.61 -15.18 23.72
CA LYS A 348 -8.42 -16.02 23.58
C LYS A 348 -7.25 -15.15 23.16
N ILE A 349 -6.07 -15.45 23.69
CA ILE A 349 -4.82 -14.80 23.30
C ILE A 349 -4.19 -15.61 22.17
N MET A 350 -4.01 -14.96 21.02
CA MET A 350 -3.58 -15.57 19.77
C MET A 350 -2.38 -14.81 19.19
N PHE A 351 -1.61 -15.47 18.32
CA PHE A 351 -0.58 -14.77 17.57
C PHE A 351 -1.24 -13.86 16.52
N THR A 352 -0.90 -12.58 16.53
CA THR A 352 -1.47 -11.57 15.63
C THR A 352 -0.38 -10.82 14.89
N HIS A 353 -0.72 -10.26 13.72
CA HIS A 353 0.17 -9.37 12.99
C HIS A 353 0.21 -7.98 13.65
N ALA A 354 -0.90 -7.53 14.22
CA ALA A 354 -1.10 -6.22 14.84
C ALA A 354 -0.88 -5.01 13.90
N ASP A 355 -0.80 -5.24 12.58
CA ASP A 355 -0.84 -4.18 11.56
C ASP A 355 -1.21 -4.72 10.15
N LEU A 356 -2.20 -5.62 10.09
CA LEU A 356 -2.63 -6.27 8.85
C LEU A 356 -3.49 -5.33 7.98
N ASN A 357 -2.89 -4.25 7.49
CA ASN A 357 -3.52 -3.22 6.66
C ASN A 357 -3.12 -3.37 5.17
N PRO A 358 -3.81 -2.71 4.22
CA PRO A 358 -3.60 -2.97 2.80
C PRO A 358 -2.23 -2.48 2.26
N ARG A 359 -1.46 -1.70 3.04
CA ARG A 359 -0.07 -1.37 2.69
C ARG A 359 0.88 -2.54 2.92
N ASN A 360 0.51 -3.43 3.83
CA ASN A 360 1.32 -4.55 4.30
C ASN A 360 0.95 -5.88 3.62
N ILE A 361 -0.08 -5.87 2.77
CA ILE A 361 -0.51 -7.01 1.96
C ILE A 361 -0.01 -6.78 0.53
N LEU A 362 0.86 -7.66 0.03
CA LEU A 362 1.35 -7.63 -1.34
C LEU A 362 0.51 -8.56 -2.21
N ILE A 363 0.12 -8.06 -3.39
CA ILE A 363 -0.61 -8.80 -4.41
C ILE A 363 0.13 -8.78 -5.74
N ASP A 364 -0.09 -9.83 -6.54
CA ASP A 364 0.42 -9.91 -7.91
C ASP A 364 -0.57 -10.64 -8.81
N ARG A 365 -0.43 -10.45 -10.12
CA ARG A 365 -1.29 -11.12 -11.10
C ARG A 365 -0.97 -12.61 -11.19
N ILE A 366 -2.02 -13.41 -11.27
CA ILE A 366 -1.91 -14.83 -11.59
C ILE A 366 -1.61 -14.94 -13.09
N THR A 367 -0.44 -15.48 -13.42
CA THR A 367 0.06 -15.60 -14.80
C THR A 367 0.16 -17.05 -15.29
N ASP A 368 -0.07 -18.03 -14.41
CA ASP A 368 0.05 -19.46 -14.73
C ASP A 368 -1.27 -20.07 -15.22
N GLY A 369 -1.20 -20.81 -16.32
CA GLY A 369 -2.28 -21.14 -17.27
C GLY A 369 -3.42 -22.06 -16.84
N ASP A 370 -3.80 -22.16 -15.56
CA ASP A 370 -4.88 -23.05 -15.11
C ASP A 370 -6.03 -22.40 -14.32
N ALA A 371 -6.10 -21.07 -14.23
CA ALA A 371 -7.33 -20.41 -13.81
C ALA A 371 -7.40 -19.02 -14.43
N GLY A 372 -8.47 -18.74 -15.18
CA GLY A 372 -8.73 -17.46 -15.83
C GLY A 372 -8.37 -16.29 -14.92
N GLY A 373 -7.56 -15.38 -15.45
CA GLY A 373 -6.71 -14.42 -14.73
C GLY A 373 -7.34 -13.71 -13.52
N GLY A 374 -6.48 -13.13 -12.69
CA GLY A 374 -6.87 -12.42 -11.47
C GLY A 374 -5.68 -12.04 -10.60
N TRP A 375 -5.94 -11.77 -9.33
CA TRP A 375 -4.93 -11.34 -8.36
C TRP A 375 -4.80 -12.33 -7.19
N ARG A 376 -3.57 -12.56 -6.72
CA ARG A 376 -3.30 -13.37 -5.53
C ARG A 376 -2.44 -12.65 -4.51
N VAL A 377 -2.52 -13.07 -3.25
CA VAL A 377 -1.61 -12.59 -2.21
C VAL A 377 -0.24 -13.23 -2.44
N THR A 378 0.79 -12.39 -2.51
CA THR A 378 2.19 -12.80 -2.73
C THR A 378 3.09 -12.46 -1.56
N GLY A 379 2.58 -11.72 -0.58
CA GLY A 379 3.33 -11.39 0.62
C GLY A 379 2.51 -10.73 1.71
N ILE A 380 2.88 -10.99 2.95
CA ILE A 380 2.53 -10.16 4.11
C ILE A 380 3.84 -9.66 4.73
N VAL A 381 3.95 -8.35 4.92
CA VAL A 381 5.17 -7.67 5.38
C VAL A 381 4.89 -6.79 6.60
N ASP A 382 5.95 -6.26 7.21
CA ASP A 382 5.85 -5.31 8.32
C ASP A 382 5.37 -5.93 9.65
N TRP A 383 6.10 -6.95 10.10
CA TRP A 383 5.75 -7.76 11.28
C TRP A 383 6.30 -7.20 12.60
N GLU A 384 6.69 -5.91 12.65
CA GLU A 384 7.36 -5.32 13.82
C GLU A 384 6.45 -5.20 15.06
N ASN A 385 5.14 -5.14 14.86
CA ASN A 385 4.15 -5.06 15.94
C ASN A 385 3.57 -6.43 16.34
N ALA A 386 3.97 -7.50 15.63
CA ALA A 386 3.43 -8.83 15.82
C ALA A 386 3.69 -9.34 17.25
N GLY A 387 2.78 -10.16 17.76
CA GLY A 387 2.82 -10.62 19.13
C GLY A 387 1.61 -11.46 19.49
N TRP A 388 1.41 -11.65 20.80
CA TRP A 388 0.31 -12.37 21.40
C TRP A 388 -0.71 -11.36 21.94
N TYR A 389 -1.87 -11.29 21.31
CA TYR A 389 -2.92 -10.31 21.64
C TYR A 389 -4.30 -10.98 21.68
N PRO A 390 -5.33 -10.34 22.25
CA PRO A 390 -6.71 -10.79 22.14
C PRO A 390 -7.11 -11.06 20.67
N GLU A 391 -7.88 -12.13 20.43
CA GLU A 391 -8.18 -12.62 19.08
C GLU A 391 -8.86 -11.60 18.14
N TYR A 392 -9.52 -10.56 18.67
CA TYR A 392 -10.11 -9.48 17.89
C TYR A 392 -9.08 -8.48 17.33
N TRP A 393 -7.84 -8.49 17.82
CA TRP A 393 -6.89 -7.38 17.63
C TRP A 393 -6.60 -7.09 16.16
N ASP A 394 -6.32 -8.12 15.35
CA ASP A 394 -6.08 -7.93 13.91
C ASP A 394 -7.31 -7.38 13.17
N TYR A 395 -8.53 -7.72 13.62
CA TYR A 395 -9.77 -7.22 13.02
C TYR A 395 -9.95 -5.73 13.24
N THR A 396 -9.88 -5.28 14.49
CA THR A 396 -10.10 -3.86 14.83
C THR A 396 -8.94 -3.01 14.31
N LYS A 397 -7.72 -3.54 14.37
CA LYS A 397 -6.53 -2.86 13.84
C LYS A 397 -6.56 -2.67 12.33
N ALA A 398 -6.98 -3.68 11.56
CA ALA A 398 -7.16 -3.55 10.12
C ALA A 398 -8.20 -2.48 9.73
N LEU A 399 -9.07 -2.08 10.67
CA LEU A 399 -10.11 -1.07 10.50
C LEU A 399 -9.81 0.29 11.16
N PHE A 400 -8.74 0.42 11.94
CA PHE A 400 -8.36 1.64 12.68
C PHE A 400 -8.25 2.89 11.81
N GLU A 401 -7.76 2.73 10.58
CA GLU A 401 -7.68 3.81 9.58
C GLU A 401 -8.67 3.59 8.43
N GLY A 402 -9.83 3.01 8.71
CA GLY A 402 -10.85 2.68 7.70
C GLY A 402 -11.26 3.85 6.80
N PHE A 403 -11.16 5.09 7.30
CA PHE A 403 -11.43 6.32 6.53
C PHE A 403 -10.43 6.56 5.39
N ARG A 404 -9.22 5.98 5.44
CA ARG A 404 -8.22 6.04 4.38
C ARG A 404 -8.50 5.05 3.25
N TRP A 405 -9.33 4.04 3.50
CA TRP A 405 -9.54 2.91 2.61
C TRP A 405 -10.93 2.96 1.96
N THR A 406 -11.05 2.28 0.82
CA THR A 406 -12.34 2.19 0.13
C THR A 406 -13.36 1.42 0.98
N ARG A 407 -14.64 1.78 0.88
CA ARG A 407 -15.74 1.01 1.51
C ARG A 407 -15.71 -0.48 1.12
N ARG A 408 -15.22 -0.75 -0.08
CA ARG A 408 -15.01 -2.09 -0.62
C ARG A 408 -13.95 -2.87 0.18
N TYR A 409 -12.78 -2.26 0.43
CA TYR A 409 -11.76 -2.85 1.28
C TYR A 409 -12.29 -3.13 2.70
N VAL A 410 -12.99 -2.17 3.30
CA VAL A 410 -13.61 -2.34 4.63
C VAL A 410 -14.56 -3.54 4.64
N ARG A 411 -15.40 -3.70 3.62
CA ARG A 411 -16.29 -4.86 3.49
C ARG A 411 -15.51 -6.17 3.36
N MET A 412 -14.43 -6.17 2.57
CA MET A 412 -13.56 -7.32 2.40
C MET A 412 -12.94 -7.77 3.73
N VAL A 413 -12.38 -6.84 4.52
CA VAL A 413 -11.84 -7.13 5.87
C VAL A 413 -12.93 -7.70 6.77
N LYS A 414 -14.14 -7.12 6.79
CA LYS A 414 -15.26 -7.69 7.54
C LYS A 414 -15.59 -9.13 7.11
N GLY A 415 -15.54 -9.42 5.81
CA GLY A 415 -15.74 -10.77 5.28
C GLY A 415 -14.62 -11.77 5.62
N VAL A 416 -13.39 -11.30 5.78
CA VAL A 416 -12.25 -12.13 6.24
C VAL A 416 -12.51 -12.64 7.66
N PHE A 417 -12.88 -11.74 8.57
CA PHE A 417 -13.03 -12.06 9.99
C PHE A 417 -14.40 -12.62 10.39
N ALA A 418 -15.45 -12.44 9.58
CA ALA A 418 -16.78 -12.99 9.86
C ALA A 418 -16.80 -14.52 10.05
N GLY A 419 -15.87 -15.24 9.40
CA GLY A 419 -15.71 -16.69 9.57
C GLY A 419 -14.93 -17.11 10.82
N LEU A 420 -14.37 -16.15 11.57
CA LEU A 420 -13.46 -16.37 12.68
C LEU A 420 -14.04 -15.96 14.04
N GLY A 421 -15.10 -15.16 14.04
CA GLY A 421 -15.80 -14.68 15.24
C GLY A 421 -16.65 -13.45 14.93
N ASP A 422 -17.59 -13.12 15.84
CA ASP A 422 -18.29 -11.85 15.82
C ASP A 422 -17.56 -10.86 16.74
N TYR A 423 -16.88 -9.90 16.12
CA TYR A 423 -16.12 -8.86 16.81
C TYR A 423 -16.78 -7.48 16.73
N SER A 424 -18.10 -7.44 16.51
CA SER A 424 -18.84 -6.20 16.30
C SER A 424 -18.84 -5.28 17.52
N LYS A 425 -18.86 -5.85 18.73
CA LYS A 425 -18.83 -5.09 19.99
C LYS A 425 -17.47 -4.48 20.21
N GLU A 426 -16.41 -5.25 20.00
CA GLU A 426 -15.01 -4.83 20.09
C GLU A 426 -14.80 -3.67 19.12
N LEU A 427 -15.23 -3.81 17.87
CA LEU A 427 -15.13 -2.74 16.88
C LEU A 427 -15.91 -1.48 17.27
N ASP A 428 -17.07 -1.59 17.92
CA ASP A 428 -17.82 -0.44 18.43
C ASP A 428 -17.02 0.34 19.48
N VAL A 429 -16.51 -0.35 20.51
CA VAL A 429 -15.66 0.27 21.56
C VAL A 429 -14.45 0.97 20.94
N GLU A 430 -13.85 0.33 19.95
CA GLU A 430 -12.66 0.81 19.28
C GLU A 430 -12.99 2.04 18.42
N THR A 431 -14.10 2.03 17.69
CA THR A 431 -14.58 3.17 16.91
C THR A 431 -14.85 4.37 17.82
N ARG A 432 -15.57 4.17 18.94
CA ARG A 432 -15.77 5.21 19.97
C ARG A 432 -14.43 5.73 20.51
N SER A 433 -13.46 4.85 20.71
CA SER A 433 -12.11 5.22 21.17
C SER A 433 -11.38 6.12 20.17
N TRP A 434 -11.52 5.86 18.86
CA TRP A 434 -10.86 6.63 17.81
C TRP A 434 -11.51 7.99 17.60
N GLU A 435 -12.84 8.05 17.65
CA GLU A 435 -13.62 9.28 17.50
C GLU A 435 -13.40 10.27 18.64
N SER A 436 -13.02 9.78 19.83
CA SER A 436 -12.75 10.63 20.99
C SER A 436 -11.48 11.50 20.87
N GLY A 437 -10.68 11.36 19.79
CA GLY A 437 -9.43 12.13 19.52
C GLY A 437 -8.33 11.86 20.54
N ASP A 438 -7.07 12.31 20.41
CA ASP A 438 -5.97 11.95 21.35
C ASP A 438 -6.07 12.56 22.78
N GLY A 439 -7.23 13.09 23.17
CA GLY A 439 -7.46 13.67 24.50
C GLY A 439 -7.52 12.61 25.59
N ILE A 440 -6.59 12.69 26.55
CA ILE A 440 -6.71 12.05 27.87
C ILE A 440 -8.02 12.49 28.53
#